data_AF-A3ZPU6-F1
#
_entry.id   AF-A3ZPU6-F1
#
_cell.length_a   1.000
_cell.length_b   1.000
_cell.length_c   1.000
_cell.angle_alpha   90.00
_cell.angle_beta   90.00
_cell.angle_gamma   90.00
#
_symmetry.space_group_name_H-M   'P 1'
#
loop_
_entity.id
_entity.type
_entity.pdbx_description
1 polymer ?
#
loop_
_entity_poly.entity_id
_entity_poly.type
_entity_poly.pdbx_seq_one_letter_code
_entity_poly.pdbx_strand_id
1 'polypeptide(L)'
;MSRLFRSIGLLLLVGCLLGCGMSGDGAVRVVPPAPDAKETLQQIATSGNLKAVKQRLYEEIDGMREARPQQAEELMADFKQLSAEKDPAAIKAKAQEMADKL
;
A
#
# COMPACT_ATOMS: atom_id res chain seq x y z
N MET A 1 -18.37 -57.39 16.23
CA MET A 1 -17.88 -56.30 15.36
C MET A 1 -18.40 -54.91 15.78
N SER A 2 -18.42 -54.55 17.07
CA SER A 2 -19.10 -53.31 17.52
C SER A 2 -18.20 -52.32 18.28
N ARG A 3 -16.88 -52.55 18.28
CA ARG A 3 -15.89 -51.72 19.00
C ARG A 3 -14.96 -50.91 18.09
N LEU A 4 -14.88 -51.21 16.78
CA LEU A 4 -14.05 -50.45 15.83
C LEU A 4 -14.72 -49.14 15.38
N PHE A 5 -16.05 -49.10 15.29
CA PHE A 5 -16.77 -47.88 14.85
C PHE A 5 -16.77 -46.76 15.90
N ARG A 6 -16.61 -47.09 17.18
CA ARG A 6 -16.59 -46.09 18.27
C ARG A 6 -15.25 -45.35 18.38
N SER A 7 -14.18 -45.91 17.81
CA SER A 7 -12.84 -45.33 17.84
C SER A 7 -12.53 -44.44 16.63
N ILE A 8 -13.34 -44.56 15.56
CA ILE A 8 -13.21 -43.75 14.33
C ILE A 8 -13.82 -42.35 14.51
N GLY A 9 -14.91 -42.23 15.28
CA GLY A 9 -15.53 -40.93 15.59
C GLY A 9 -14.70 -40.03 16.52
N LEU A 10 -13.84 -40.62 17.36
CA LEU A 10 -13.00 -39.85 18.28
C LEU A 10 -11.70 -39.37 17.63
N LEU A 11 -11.19 -40.08 16.62
CA LEU A 11 -9.96 -39.68 15.90
C LEU A 11 -10.21 -38.53 14.90
N LEU A 12 -11.46 -38.37 14.44
CA LEU A 12 -11.85 -37.35 13.48
C LEU A 12 -12.02 -35.96 14.12
N LEU A 13 -12.15 -35.88 15.45
CA LEU A 13 -12.29 -34.61 16.18
C LEU A 13 -10.94 -33.93 16.48
N VAL A 14 -9.82 -34.65 16.43
CA VAL A 14 -8.48 -34.12 16.71
C VAL A 14 -7.77 -33.61 15.44
N GLY A 15 -8.21 -34.02 14.25
CA GLY A 15 -7.64 -33.58 12.97
C GLY A 15 -8.01 -32.14 12.56
N CYS A 16 -9.07 -31.56 13.13
CA CYS A 16 -9.54 -30.21 12.76
C CYS A 16 -8.75 -29.06 13.42
N LEU A 17 -7.78 -29.34 14.30
CA LEU A 17 -6.95 -28.29 14.93
C LEU A 17 -5.50 -28.23 14.40
N LEU A 18 -5.14 -29.07 13.44
CA LEU A 18 -3.83 -29.08 12.76
C LEU A 18 -3.96 -28.97 11.23
N GLY A 19 -5.08 -28.43 10.76
CA GLY A 19 -5.47 -28.39 9.35
C GLY A 19 -5.89 -27.01 8.86
N CYS A 20 -5.06 -26.00 9.08
CA CYS A 20 -5.08 -24.77 8.28
C CYS A 20 -3.65 -24.22 8.24
N GLY A 21 -2.87 -24.69 7.28
CA GLY A 21 -1.46 -24.32 7.15
C GLY A 21 -0.76 -25.04 6.01
N MET A 22 -1.51 -25.44 4.99
CA MET A 22 -0.96 -25.92 3.73
C MET A 22 -1.37 -24.93 2.64
N SER A 23 -0.65 -23.81 2.63
CA SER A 23 -0.43 -23.00 1.43
C SER A 23 1.08 -22.87 1.29
N GLY A 24 1.69 -23.89 0.71
CA GLY A 24 2.92 -23.67 -0.02
C GLY A 24 2.52 -23.01 -1.33
N ASP A 25 2.71 -21.70 -1.43
CA ASP A 25 2.86 -21.03 -2.72
C ASP A 25 3.70 -19.78 -2.50
N GLY A 26 4.99 -19.91 -2.86
CA GLY A 26 5.97 -18.84 -2.88
C GLY A 26 6.30 -18.23 -1.52
N ALA A 27 7.57 -17.97 -1.28
CA ALA A 27 7.85 -16.67 -0.67
C ALA A 27 7.13 -15.67 -1.58
N VAL A 28 5.99 -15.12 -1.14
CA VAL A 28 5.48 -13.87 -1.68
C VAL A 28 6.65 -12.96 -1.44
N ARG A 29 7.48 -12.81 -2.48
CA ARG A 29 8.37 -11.70 -2.60
C ARG A 29 7.38 -10.57 -2.51
N VAL A 30 7.28 -9.97 -1.33
CA VAL A 30 6.70 -8.66 -1.16
C VAL A 30 7.66 -7.82 -1.97
N VAL A 31 7.44 -7.83 -3.29
CA VAL A 31 7.94 -6.81 -4.19
C VAL A 31 7.37 -5.58 -3.50
N PRO A 32 8.22 -4.75 -2.86
CA PRO A 32 7.70 -3.54 -2.26
C PRO A 32 6.87 -2.88 -3.36
N PRO A 33 5.60 -2.51 -3.07
CA PRO A 33 4.75 -1.94 -4.10
C PRO A 33 5.59 -0.89 -4.81
N ALA A 34 5.61 -0.97 -6.15
CA ALA A 34 6.37 -0.02 -6.94
C ALA A 34 6.05 1.39 -6.40
N PRO A 35 7.04 2.27 -6.24
CA PRO A 35 6.81 3.61 -5.73
C PRO A 35 5.65 4.26 -6.51
N ASP A 36 4.49 4.38 -5.87
CA ASP A 36 3.26 4.83 -6.51
C ASP A 36 2.87 6.16 -5.90
N ALA A 37 3.45 7.21 -6.48
CA ALA A 37 3.18 8.59 -6.10
C ALA A 37 1.67 8.89 -6.14
N LYS A 38 0.89 8.23 -7.01
CA LYS A 38 -0.55 8.47 -7.14
C LYS A 38 -1.32 7.96 -5.92
N GLU A 39 -1.02 6.76 -5.44
CA GLU A 39 -1.62 6.24 -4.20
C GLU A 39 -1.29 7.14 -3.01
N THR A 40 -0.03 7.56 -2.87
CA THR A 40 0.37 8.46 -1.77
C THR A 40 -0.34 9.81 -1.87
N LEU A 41 -0.49 10.37 -3.06
CA LEU A 41 -1.24 11.60 -3.30
C LEU A 41 -2.73 11.45 -2.98
N GLN A 42 -3.36 10.32 -3.32
CA GLN A 42 -4.75 10.05 -2.94
C GLN A 42 -4.93 9.92 -1.42
N GLN A 43 -3.96 9.34 -0.72
CA GLN A 43 -3.96 9.31 0.75
C GLN A 43 -3.88 10.72 1.34
N ILE A 44 -3.07 11.61 0.75
CA ILE A 44 -3.00 13.02 1.16
C ILE A 44 -4.31 13.73 0.83
N ALA A 45 -4.89 13.51 -0.35
CA ALA A 45 -6.16 14.10 -0.78
C ALA A 45 -7.33 13.69 0.14
N THR A 46 -7.29 12.47 0.67
CA THR A 46 -8.30 11.97 1.60
C THR A 46 -8.07 12.50 3.02
N SER A 47 -6.84 12.37 3.53
CA SER A 47 -6.50 12.66 4.93
C SER A 47 -6.23 14.14 5.21
N GLY A 48 -5.74 14.89 4.23
CA GLY A 48 -5.18 16.25 4.40
C GLY A 48 -3.89 16.26 5.20
N ASN A 49 -3.29 15.09 5.47
CA ASN A 49 -2.10 14.96 6.27
C ASN A 49 -0.89 14.62 5.40
N LEU A 50 -0.21 15.66 4.94
CA LEU A 50 1.05 15.50 4.22
C LEU A 50 2.17 14.97 5.11
N LYS A 51 2.22 15.34 6.39
CA LYS A 51 3.40 15.16 7.25
C LYS A 51 3.81 13.69 7.41
N ALA A 52 2.83 12.78 7.48
CA ALA A 52 3.07 11.35 7.65
C ALA A 52 3.67 10.68 6.40
N VAL A 53 3.40 11.23 5.22
CA VAL A 53 3.73 10.59 3.93
C VAL A 53 4.61 11.45 3.03
N LYS A 54 5.00 12.65 3.50
CA LYS A 54 5.82 13.63 2.78
C LYS A 54 7.12 13.03 2.24
N GLN A 55 7.83 12.27 3.07
CA GLN A 55 9.10 11.67 2.68
C GLN A 55 8.90 10.60 1.60
N ARG A 56 7.91 9.72 1.80
CA ARG A 56 7.56 8.69 0.81
C ARG A 56 7.22 9.31 -0.54
N LEU A 57 6.37 10.34 -0.56
CA LEU A 57 5.99 11.01 -1.80
C LEU A 57 7.20 11.62 -2.54
N TYR A 58 8.15 12.19 -1.81
CA TYR A 58 9.40 12.69 -2.41
C TYR A 58 10.20 11.57 -3.06
N GLU A 59 10.39 10.45 -2.37
CA GLU A 59 11.13 9.28 -2.87
C GLU A 59 10.43 8.68 -4.11
N GLU A 60 9.09 8.66 -4.12
CA GLU A 60 8.31 8.18 -5.24
C GLU A 60 8.44 9.08 -6.47
N ILE A 61 8.35 10.41 -6.30
CA ILE A 61 8.54 11.37 -7.40
C ILE A 61 9.99 11.34 -7.92
N ASP A 62 10.99 11.23 -7.03
CA ASP A 62 12.39 11.14 -7.45
C ASP A 62 12.68 9.85 -8.20
N GLY A 63 12.09 8.72 -7.77
CA GLY A 63 12.16 7.44 -8.48
C GLY A 63 11.53 7.48 -9.88
N MET A 64 10.59 8.40 -10.14
CA MET A 64 10.03 8.59 -11.48
C MET A 64 10.98 9.31 -12.44
N ARG A 65 12.06 9.96 -11.98
CA ARG A 65 12.94 10.77 -12.84
C ARG A 65 13.64 9.93 -13.92
N GLU A 66 13.93 8.67 -13.64
CA GLU A 66 14.55 7.76 -14.60
C GLU A 66 13.61 7.42 -15.77
N ALA A 67 12.32 7.25 -15.48
CA ALA A 67 11.33 6.86 -16.49
C ALA A 67 10.63 8.06 -17.15
N ARG A 68 10.38 9.13 -16.38
CA ARG A 68 9.58 10.29 -16.77
C ARG A 68 10.16 11.59 -16.18
N PRO A 69 11.34 12.03 -16.63
CA PRO A 69 12.06 13.15 -16.02
C PRO A 69 11.25 14.46 -16.00
N GLN A 70 10.55 14.80 -17.09
CA GLN A 70 9.76 16.03 -17.17
C GLN A 70 8.56 16.02 -16.20
N GLN A 71 7.84 14.89 -16.14
CA GLN A 71 6.70 14.72 -15.23
C GLN A 71 7.17 14.73 -13.77
N ALA A 72 8.31 14.11 -13.48
CA ALA A 72 8.90 14.11 -12.15
C ALA A 72 9.34 15.52 -11.72
N GLU A 73 9.93 16.34 -12.60
CA GLU A 73 10.29 17.72 -12.27
C GLU A 73 9.06 18.59 -11.99
N GLU A 74 8.00 18.45 -12.79
CA GLU A 74 6.73 19.15 -12.56
C GLU A 74 6.11 18.76 -11.20
N LEU A 75 6.02 17.45 -10.93
CA LEU A 75 5.51 16.94 -9.66
C LEU A 75 6.38 17.35 -8.47
N MET A 76 7.70 17.45 -8.65
CA MET A 76 8.61 17.91 -7.59
C MET A 76 8.39 19.39 -7.27
N ALA A 77 8.05 20.21 -8.27
CA ALA A 77 7.69 21.61 -8.07
C ALA A 77 6.35 21.73 -7.33
N ASP A 78 5.33 20.97 -7.75
CA ASP A 78 4.04 20.92 -7.08
C ASP A 78 4.16 20.40 -5.64
N PHE A 79 4.99 19.38 -5.41
CA PHE A 79 5.29 18.85 -4.08
C PHE A 79 5.88 19.91 -3.17
N LYS A 80 6.78 20.77 -3.67
CA LYS A 80 7.32 21.90 -2.88
C LYS A 80 6.22 22.84 -2.46
N GLN A 81 5.29 23.18 -3.36
CA GLN A 81 4.13 24.03 -3.05
C GLN A 81 3.22 23.35 -2.00
N LEU A 82 2.85 22.08 -2.23
CA LEU A 82 2.07 21.27 -1.31
C LEU A 82 2.71 21.20 0.08
N SER A 83 4.04 21.12 0.13
CA SER A 83 4.80 21.04 1.38
C SER A 83 4.96 22.33 2.16
N ALA A 84 4.70 23.47 1.51
CA ALA A 84 4.63 24.79 2.13
C ALA A 84 3.21 25.12 2.60
N GLU A 85 2.21 24.40 2.08
CA GLU A 85 0.81 24.59 2.45
C GLU A 85 0.54 24.17 3.90
N LYS A 86 -0.31 24.94 4.56
CA LYS A 86 -0.70 24.74 5.97
C LYS A 86 -2.20 24.49 6.11
N ASP A 87 -2.99 24.91 5.12
CA ASP A 87 -4.41 24.64 5.08
C ASP A 87 -4.67 23.19 4.62
N PRO A 88 -5.27 22.33 5.46
CA PRO A 88 -5.60 20.97 5.06
C PRO A 88 -6.53 20.89 3.85
N ALA A 89 -7.41 21.87 3.61
CA ALA A 89 -8.26 21.86 2.42
C ALA A 89 -7.44 22.10 1.14
N ALA A 90 -6.50 23.05 1.19
CA ALA A 90 -5.58 23.33 0.08
C ALA A 90 -4.60 22.17 -0.15
N ILE A 91 -4.11 21.52 0.92
CA ILE A 91 -3.30 20.29 0.83
C ILE A 91 -4.08 19.21 0.08
N LYS A 92 -5.35 18.98 0.44
CA LYS A 92 -6.17 17.95 -0.21
C LYS A 92 -6.38 18.25 -1.69
N ALA A 93 -6.76 19.48 -2.01
CA ALA A 93 -7.02 19.89 -3.39
C ALA A 93 -5.75 19.78 -4.25
N LYS A 94 -4.61 20.26 -3.76
CA LYS A 94 -3.35 20.20 -4.50
C LYS A 94 -2.84 18.77 -4.65
N ALA A 95 -3.01 17.91 -3.64
CA ALA A 95 -2.68 16.50 -3.75
C ALA A 95 -3.57 15.76 -4.78
N GLN A 96 -4.87 16.07 -4.83
CA GLN A 96 -5.78 15.55 -5.84
C GLN A 96 -5.33 15.97 -7.25
N GLU A 97 -5.03 17.26 -7.46
CA GLU A 97 -4.53 17.79 -8.73
C GLU A 97 -3.26 17.06 -9.18
N MET A 98 -2.30 16.84 -8.26
CA MET A 98 -1.08 16.10 -8.57
C MET A 98 -1.37 14.63 -8.91
N ALA A 99 -2.34 13.98 -8.26
CA ALA A 99 -2.73 12.59 -8.55
C ALA A 99 -3.39 12.44 -9.92
N ASP A 100 -4.12 13.46 -10.37
CA ASP A 100 -4.78 13.48 -11.68
C ASP A 100 -3.79 13.68 -12.84
N LYS A 101 -2.58 14.21 -12.55
CA LYS A 101 -1.48 14.33 -13.52
C LYS A 101 -0.74 13.01 -13.79
N LEU A 102 -0.95 11.99 -12.95
CA LEU A 102 -0.28 10.68 -12.98
C LEU A 102 -1.11 9.61 -13.69
#